data_AF-A0A542EUH1-F1
#
_entry.id   AF-A0A542EUH1-F1
#
_cell.length_a   1.000
_cell.length_b   1.000
_cell.length_c   1.000
_cell.angle_alpha   90.00
_cell.angle_beta   90.00
_cell.angle_gamma   90.00
#
_symmetry.space_group_name_H-M   'P 1'
#
loop_
_entity.id
_entity.type
_entity.pdbx_description
1 polymer ?
#
loop_
_entity_poly.entity_id
_entity_poly.type
_entity_poly.pdbx_seq_one_letter_code
_entity_poly.pdbx_strand_id
1 'polypeptide(L)'
;MADRVDGRPAVPTESTIRDWDDADPSGETYRRVLFIDSDLTEVDNRGGVFEECTFRGVRFNASTHTDAAFVNCTFVRCSLFDTTFNRCKFVGSFFDDCTYSLMKVSGGDWSFTGFPGADLKGAEFTGVKLREADLTGVRAPKAVLRDLDLSGAQLQKADFTGADLRGSDLSTLDPLTVTLKGARIDLTQAMVVATALGLDVRP
;
A
#
# COMPACT_ATOMS: atom_id res chain seq x y z
N MET A 1 -0.28 -9.28 16.01
CA MET A 1 -0.11 -9.55 14.58
C MET A 1 -1.51 -9.57 14.03
N ALA A 2 -1.89 -8.53 13.30
CA ALA A 2 -3.13 -8.56 12.56
C ALA A 2 -3.01 -9.64 11.46
N ASP A 3 -4.08 -10.39 11.23
CA ASP A 3 -4.10 -11.43 10.20
C ASP A 3 -4.08 -10.80 8.79
N ARG A 4 -3.60 -11.54 7.79
CA ARG A 4 -3.64 -11.09 6.39
C ARG A 4 -5.09 -10.86 5.94
N VAL A 5 -5.27 -10.24 4.77
CA VAL A 5 -6.59 -9.97 4.15
C VAL A 5 -7.50 -11.22 4.11
N ASP A 6 -6.91 -12.42 4.03
CA ASP A 6 -7.60 -13.71 4.00
C ASP A 6 -7.61 -14.46 5.35
N GLY A 7 -7.25 -13.79 6.45
CA GLY A 7 -7.17 -14.37 7.78
C GLY A 7 -5.99 -15.34 7.98
N ARG A 8 -5.10 -15.48 6.98
CA ARG A 8 -3.98 -16.43 7.08
C ARG A 8 -2.81 -15.80 7.84
N PRO A 9 -2.13 -16.59 8.69
CA PRO A 9 -0.89 -16.15 9.32
C PRO A 9 0.20 -15.95 8.26
N ALA A 10 1.21 -15.14 8.58
CA ALA A 10 2.38 -15.04 7.72
C ALA A 10 3.06 -16.40 7.55
N VAL A 11 3.61 -16.63 6.37
CA VAL A 11 4.38 -17.84 6.07
C VAL A 11 5.62 -17.87 6.97
N PRO A 12 5.97 -19.01 7.59
CA PRO A 12 7.17 -19.13 8.39
C PRO A 12 8.45 -18.85 7.58
N THR A 13 9.35 -18.07 8.15
CA THR A 13 10.69 -17.82 7.60
C THR A 13 11.66 -18.95 7.95
N GLU A 14 12.65 -19.21 7.10
CA GLU A 14 13.66 -20.26 7.26
C GLU A 14 15.03 -19.75 7.69
N SER A 15 15.33 -18.49 7.40
CA SER A 15 16.60 -17.86 7.74
C SER A 15 16.38 -16.48 8.32
N THR A 16 17.41 -15.93 8.95
CA THR A 16 17.36 -14.59 9.57
C THR A 16 18.60 -13.82 9.18
N ILE A 17 18.40 -12.59 8.75
CA ILE A 17 19.45 -11.60 8.53
C ILE A 17 19.20 -10.43 9.49
N ARG A 18 20.26 -9.98 10.15
CA ARG A 18 20.28 -8.83 11.06
C ARG A 18 21.28 -7.82 10.54
N ASP A 19 21.05 -6.55 10.85
CA ASP A 19 22.00 -5.45 10.59
C ASP A 19 22.45 -5.43 9.12
N TRP A 20 21.49 -5.59 8.21
CA TRP A 20 21.71 -5.68 6.76
C TRP A 20 21.87 -4.30 6.13
N ASP A 21 22.83 -3.52 6.62
CA ASP A 21 22.85 -2.07 6.45
C ASP A 21 23.57 -1.62 5.15
N ASP A 22 24.59 -2.37 4.70
CA ASP A 22 25.38 -2.03 3.50
C ASP A 22 24.99 -2.88 2.27
N ALA A 23 23.77 -3.39 2.25
CA ALA A 23 23.35 -4.34 1.25
C ALA A 23 22.86 -3.68 -0.04
N ASP A 24 23.28 -4.22 -1.19
CA ASP A 24 22.62 -3.96 -2.46
C ASP A 24 21.65 -5.12 -2.77
N PRO A 25 20.34 -4.94 -2.61
CA PRO A 25 19.34 -5.96 -2.96
C PRO A 25 19.07 -6.07 -4.46
N SER A 26 19.71 -5.25 -5.30
CA SER A 26 19.40 -5.16 -6.72
C SER A 26 19.65 -6.48 -7.47
N GLY A 27 18.63 -6.95 -8.18
CA GLY A 27 18.65 -8.21 -8.93
C GLY A 27 18.73 -9.49 -8.08
N GLU A 28 18.87 -9.36 -6.77
CA GLU A 28 18.98 -10.48 -5.86
C GLU A 28 17.60 -11.09 -5.54
N THR A 29 17.60 -12.34 -5.08
CA THR A 29 16.38 -13.05 -4.67
C THR A 29 16.49 -13.60 -3.27
N TYR A 30 15.55 -13.22 -2.42
CA TYR A 30 15.41 -13.69 -1.04
C TYR A 30 14.07 -14.41 -0.89
N ARG A 31 14.12 -15.61 -0.30
CA ARG A 31 12.93 -16.44 -0.06
C ARG A 31 12.85 -16.80 1.40
N ARG A 32 11.70 -16.52 2.03
CA ARG A 32 11.41 -16.88 3.42
C ARG A 32 12.52 -16.43 4.38
N VAL A 33 13.03 -15.21 4.19
CA VAL A 33 14.04 -14.59 5.04
C VAL A 33 13.36 -13.65 6.03
N LEU A 34 13.78 -13.70 7.29
CA LEU A 34 13.44 -12.72 8.31
C LEU A 34 14.54 -11.66 8.40
N PHE A 35 14.25 -10.44 7.97
CA PHE A 35 15.11 -9.28 8.15
C PHE A 35 14.71 -8.54 9.43
N ILE A 36 15.67 -8.30 10.31
CA ILE A 36 15.43 -7.64 11.60
C ILE A 36 16.34 -6.43 11.75
N ASP A 37 15.73 -5.31 12.14
CA ASP A 37 16.40 -4.08 12.59
C ASP A 37 17.47 -3.56 11.63
N SER A 38 17.32 -3.87 10.34
CA SER A 38 18.25 -3.47 9.29
C SER A 38 17.96 -2.05 8.78
N ASP A 39 19.01 -1.34 8.41
CA ASP A 39 18.94 0.01 7.86
C ASP A 39 19.13 0.00 6.33
N LEU A 40 18.04 0.09 5.59
CA LEU A 40 18.02 0.27 4.15
C LEU A 40 17.72 1.72 3.77
N THR A 41 18.06 2.68 4.64
CA THR A 41 17.92 4.11 4.35
C THR A 41 18.72 4.46 3.10
N GLU A 42 18.12 5.25 2.20
CA GLU A 42 18.72 5.72 0.94
C GLU A 42 19.11 4.62 -0.08
N VAL A 43 18.77 3.35 0.17
CA VAL A 43 19.09 2.27 -0.79
C VAL A 43 18.38 2.50 -2.13
N ASP A 44 19.09 2.23 -3.24
CA ASP A 44 18.50 2.15 -4.58
C ASP A 44 18.42 0.67 -4.99
N ASN A 45 17.24 0.07 -4.82
CA ASN A 45 16.97 -1.31 -5.16
C ASN A 45 16.34 -1.40 -6.56
N ARG A 46 17.03 -2.08 -7.48
CA ARG A 46 16.53 -2.31 -8.84
C ARG A 46 16.29 -3.80 -9.07
N GLY A 47 15.02 -4.18 -9.22
CA GLY A 47 14.63 -5.54 -9.58
C GLY A 47 14.86 -6.60 -8.51
N GLY A 48 15.19 -6.23 -7.27
CA GLY A 48 15.29 -7.19 -6.16
C GLY A 48 13.97 -7.91 -5.90
N VAL A 49 14.04 -9.20 -5.59
CA VAL A 49 12.89 -10.08 -5.38
C VAL A 49 12.89 -10.64 -3.97
N PHE A 50 11.78 -10.44 -3.26
CA PHE A 50 11.52 -10.94 -1.93
C PHE A 50 10.21 -11.72 -1.97
N GLU A 51 10.30 -13.02 -1.69
CA GLU A 51 9.15 -13.91 -1.66
C GLU A 51 8.99 -14.45 -0.25
N GLU A 52 7.80 -14.23 0.34
CA GLU A 52 7.45 -14.74 1.66
C GLU A 52 8.41 -14.29 2.77
N CYS A 53 9.07 -13.15 2.57
CA CYS A 53 9.99 -12.58 3.54
C CYS A 53 9.24 -11.78 4.61
N THR A 54 9.85 -11.68 5.79
CA THR A 54 9.36 -10.81 6.86
C THR A 54 10.39 -9.73 7.13
N PHE A 55 9.97 -8.47 7.14
CA PHE A 55 10.77 -7.32 7.55
C PHE A 55 10.24 -6.83 8.89
N ARG A 56 11.09 -6.79 9.91
CA ARG A 56 10.73 -6.33 11.25
C ARG A 56 11.65 -5.22 11.69
N GLY A 57 11.11 -4.04 11.97
CA GLY A 57 11.90 -2.89 12.42
C GLY A 57 12.83 -2.30 11.34
N VAL A 58 12.65 -2.70 10.07
CA VAL A 58 13.53 -2.28 8.98
C VAL A 58 13.21 -0.83 8.58
N ARG A 59 14.25 -0.02 8.38
CA ARG A 59 14.14 1.36 7.90
C ARG A 59 14.38 1.41 6.39
N PHE A 60 13.42 1.92 5.63
CA PHE A 60 13.49 2.14 4.19
C PHE A 60 13.51 3.65 3.87
N ASN A 61 13.96 4.47 4.82
CA ASN A 61 13.75 5.91 4.71
C ASN A 61 14.50 6.49 3.51
N ALA A 62 13.85 7.34 2.73
CA ALA A 62 14.41 7.94 1.51
C ALA A 62 14.94 6.91 0.48
N SER A 63 14.60 5.62 0.61
CA SER A 63 15.02 4.61 -0.35
C SER A 63 14.20 4.70 -1.64
N THR A 64 14.77 4.19 -2.72
CA THR A 64 14.09 4.04 -4.00
C THR A 64 14.09 2.57 -4.41
N HIS A 65 12.92 2.08 -4.80
CA HIS A 65 12.74 0.72 -5.30
C HIS A 65 12.12 0.81 -6.69
N THR A 66 12.76 0.19 -7.67
CA THR A 66 12.32 0.22 -9.06
C THR A 66 12.22 -1.20 -9.61
N ASP A 67 11.06 -1.57 -10.14
CA ASP A 67 10.78 -2.90 -10.70
C ASP A 67 11.05 -4.07 -9.71
N ALA A 68 11.12 -3.77 -8.41
CA ALA A 68 11.33 -4.76 -7.33
C ALA A 68 10.01 -5.48 -6.96
N ALA A 69 10.13 -6.68 -6.43
CA ALA A 69 8.98 -7.51 -6.03
C ALA A 69 9.07 -7.93 -4.56
N PHE A 70 8.01 -7.69 -3.81
CA PHE A 70 7.80 -8.09 -2.42
C PHE A 70 6.49 -8.89 -2.39
N VAL A 71 6.55 -10.17 -2.76
CA VAL A 71 5.36 -11.01 -2.92
C VAL A 71 5.12 -11.79 -1.64
N ASN A 72 3.89 -11.77 -1.14
CA ASN A 72 3.49 -12.45 0.09
C ASN A 72 4.38 -12.11 1.29
N CYS A 73 4.97 -10.92 1.32
CA CYS A 73 5.85 -10.47 2.37
C CYS A 73 5.07 -9.86 3.55
N THR A 74 5.74 -9.71 4.68
CA THR A 74 5.14 -9.10 5.87
C THR A 74 6.07 -8.03 6.44
N PHE A 75 5.56 -6.82 6.59
CA PHE A 75 6.28 -5.68 7.13
C PHE A 75 5.70 -5.36 8.50
N VAL A 76 6.54 -5.38 9.53
CA VAL A 76 6.13 -5.12 10.92
C VAL A 76 7.00 -4.01 11.47
N ARG A 77 6.38 -2.91 11.90
CA ARG A 77 7.13 -1.76 12.49
C ARG A 77 8.22 -1.23 11.60
N CYS A 78 8.01 -1.26 10.29
CA CYS A 78 8.95 -0.70 9.33
C CYS A 78 8.70 0.80 9.16
N SER A 79 9.77 1.54 8.82
CA SER A 79 9.67 2.95 8.47
C SER A 79 9.84 3.12 6.97
N LEU A 80 8.82 3.70 6.31
CA LEU A 80 8.78 3.96 4.88
C LEU A 80 8.73 5.48 4.61
N PHE A 81 9.43 6.26 5.44
CA PHE A 81 9.41 7.71 5.33
C PHE A 81 10.11 8.17 4.05
N ASP A 82 9.41 8.93 3.20
CA ASP A 82 9.91 9.39 1.89
C ASP A 82 10.44 8.26 0.99
N THR A 83 9.98 7.03 1.20
CA THR A 83 10.30 5.90 0.32
C THR A 83 9.58 6.03 -1.01
N THR A 84 10.28 5.73 -2.10
CA THR A 84 9.71 5.71 -3.45
C THR A 84 9.66 4.29 -4.02
N PHE A 85 8.48 3.85 -4.44
CA PHE A 85 8.25 2.60 -5.16
C PHE A 85 7.78 2.88 -6.58
N ASN A 86 8.56 2.46 -7.57
CA ASN A 86 8.28 2.63 -8.99
C ASN A 86 8.06 1.27 -9.65
N ARG A 87 6.84 1.01 -10.11
CA ARG A 87 6.43 -0.23 -10.79
C ARG A 87 6.69 -1.50 -9.99
N CYS A 88 6.69 -1.38 -8.66
CA CYS A 88 6.95 -2.51 -7.77
C CYS A 88 5.73 -3.43 -7.64
N LYS A 89 6.00 -4.68 -7.25
CA LYS A 89 4.98 -5.68 -6.94
C LYS A 89 4.91 -5.91 -5.42
N PHE A 90 3.72 -5.82 -4.85
CA PHE A 90 3.45 -6.12 -3.43
C PHE A 90 2.36 -7.17 -3.23
N VAL A 91 2.02 -7.93 -4.28
CA VAL A 91 0.88 -8.86 -4.27
C VAL A 91 0.87 -9.75 -3.03
N GLY A 92 -0.24 -9.71 -2.29
CA GLY A 92 -0.47 -10.50 -1.08
C GLY A 92 0.38 -10.10 0.14
N SER A 93 1.10 -8.98 0.07
CA SER A 93 1.90 -8.49 1.19
C SER A 93 1.06 -7.79 2.24
N PHE A 94 1.59 -7.69 3.45
CA PHE A 94 0.87 -7.15 4.59
C PHE A 94 1.75 -6.19 5.40
N PHE A 95 1.18 -5.06 5.81
CA PHE A 95 1.86 -4.06 6.62
C PHE A 95 1.16 -3.90 7.98
N ASP A 96 1.89 -4.17 9.06
CA ASP A 96 1.44 -4.04 10.44
C ASP A 96 2.29 -2.98 11.14
N ASP A 97 1.63 -1.99 11.76
CA ASP A 97 2.30 -1.00 12.62
C ASP A 97 3.44 -0.22 11.94
N CYS A 98 3.35 0.03 10.62
CA CYS A 98 4.38 0.74 9.85
C CYS A 98 4.07 2.24 9.71
N THR A 99 5.06 3.02 9.30
CA THR A 99 4.93 4.47 9.03
C THR A 99 5.15 4.76 7.54
N TYR A 100 4.37 5.70 6.96
CA TYR A 100 4.27 5.91 5.51
C TYR A 100 4.37 7.38 5.07
N SER A 101 4.78 8.28 5.97
CA SER A 101 4.76 9.71 5.69
C SER A 101 5.64 10.06 4.49
N LEU A 102 5.09 10.80 3.53
CA LEU A 102 5.73 11.18 2.26
C LEU A 102 6.07 10.01 1.32
N MET A 103 5.57 8.80 1.60
CA MET A 103 5.76 7.65 0.71
C MET A 103 5.14 7.91 -0.66
N LYS A 104 5.87 7.55 -1.72
CA LYS A 104 5.45 7.70 -3.12
C LYS A 104 5.39 6.35 -3.80
N VAL A 105 4.28 6.05 -4.46
CA VAL A 105 4.07 4.81 -5.21
C VAL A 105 3.56 5.15 -6.59
N SER A 106 4.28 4.73 -7.63
CA SER A 106 3.89 4.93 -9.02
C SER A 106 3.82 3.62 -9.79
N GLY A 107 2.66 3.29 -10.34
CA GLY A 107 2.44 2.04 -11.06
C GLY A 107 2.62 0.77 -10.23
N GLY A 108 2.68 -0.36 -10.91
CA GLY A 108 2.93 -1.66 -10.28
C GLY A 108 1.66 -2.38 -9.81
N ASP A 109 1.86 -3.50 -9.11
CA ASP A 109 0.78 -4.40 -8.70
C ASP A 109 0.83 -4.69 -7.20
N TRP A 110 -0.10 -4.08 -6.47
CA TRP A 110 -0.29 -4.16 -5.03
C TRP A 110 -1.64 -4.84 -4.72
N SER A 111 -2.16 -5.65 -5.64
CA SER A 111 -3.40 -6.40 -5.42
C SER A 111 -3.28 -7.30 -4.19
N PHE A 112 -4.36 -7.47 -3.43
CA PHE A 112 -4.41 -8.26 -2.20
C PHE A 112 -3.49 -7.76 -1.07
N THR A 113 -2.94 -6.55 -1.17
CA THR A 113 -2.09 -5.99 -0.10
C THR A 113 -2.96 -5.52 1.06
N GLY A 114 -2.50 -5.72 2.31
CA GLY A 114 -3.17 -5.22 3.50
C GLY A 114 -2.50 -4.00 4.12
N PHE A 115 -3.29 -2.94 4.31
CA PHE A 115 -2.99 -1.71 5.07
C PHE A 115 -4.05 -1.37 6.13
N PRO A 116 -4.59 -2.33 6.90
CA PRO A 116 -5.70 -2.04 7.81
C PRO A 116 -5.30 -0.95 8.83
N GLY A 117 -6.07 0.14 8.86
CA GLY A 117 -5.86 1.27 9.77
C GLY A 117 -4.62 2.13 9.49
N ALA A 118 -3.94 1.94 8.35
CA ALA A 118 -2.72 2.68 8.04
C ALA A 118 -2.94 4.19 7.96
N ASP A 119 -1.96 4.97 8.45
CA ASP A 119 -1.92 6.42 8.27
C ASP A 119 -1.09 6.78 7.03
N LEU A 120 -1.80 7.05 5.94
CA LEU A 120 -1.28 7.46 4.63
C LEU A 120 -1.37 8.98 4.44
N LYS A 121 -1.44 9.77 5.52
CA LYS A 121 -1.46 11.23 5.41
C LYS A 121 -0.25 11.74 4.62
N GLY A 122 -0.53 12.44 3.53
CA GLY A 122 0.50 13.01 2.64
C GLY A 122 1.26 11.98 1.80
N ALA A 123 0.84 10.72 1.77
CA ALA A 123 1.35 9.75 0.82
C ALA A 123 0.78 10.02 -0.59
N GLU A 124 1.52 9.58 -1.60
CA GLU A 124 1.16 9.73 -3.01
C GLU A 124 1.15 8.37 -3.71
N PHE A 125 0.01 7.97 -4.23
CA PHE A 125 -0.16 6.77 -5.04
C PHE A 125 -0.75 7.20 -6.39
N THR A 126 -0.12 6.79 -7.49
CA THR A 126 -0.60 7.09 -8.85
C THR A 126 -0.49 5.87 -9.75
N GLY A 127 -1.59 5.47 -10.40
CA GLY A 127 -1.59 4.41 -11.41
C GLY A 127 -1.34 3.00 -10.86
N VAL A 128 -1.56 2.78 -9.56
CA VAL A 128 -1.26 1.52 -8.85
C VAL A 128 -2.46 0.60 -8.87
N LYS A 129 -2.24 -0.71 -9.05
CA LYS A 129 -3.29 -1.72 -8.85
C LYS A 129 -3.40 -2.09 -7.38
N LEU A 130 -4.54 -1.86 -6.77
CA LEU A 130 -4.89 -2.17 -5.38
C LEU A 130 -6.15 -3.06 -5.34
N ARG A 131 -6.29 -3.96 -6.33
CA ARG A 131 -7.44 -4.86 -6.42
C ARG A 131 -7.53 -5.73 -5.19
N GLU A 132 -8.72 -5.84 -4.62
CA GLU A 132 -8.97 -6.67 -3.43
C GLU A 132 -8.03 -6.35 -2.25
N ALA A 133 -7.43 -5.15 -2.22
CA ALA A 133 -6.60 -4.70 -1.11
C ALA A 133 -7.46 -4.44 0.13
N ASP A 134 -6.91 -4.70 1.32
CA ASP A 134 -7.55 -4.29 2.57
C ASP A 134 -7.07 -2.89 2.96
N LEU A 135 -7.94 -1.91 2.75
CA LEU A 135 -7.76 -0.51 3.13
C LEU A 135 -8.76 -0.11 4.23
N THR A 136 -9.27 -1.09 4.99
CA THR A 136 -10.24 -0.87 6.06
C THR A 136 -9.67 0.08 7.10
N GLY A 137 -10.39 1.16 7.40
CA GLY A 137 -10.01 2.15 8.41
C GLY A 137 -8.77 2.98 8.07
N VAL A 138 -8.25 2.91 6.84
CA VAL A 138 -7.11 3.74 6.40
C VAL A 138 -7.42 5.23 6.58
N ARG A 139 -6.43 5.97 7.05
CA ARG A 139 -6.48 7.44 7.17
C ARG A 139 -5.60 8.04 6.09
N ALA A 140 -6.21 8.68 5.10
CA ALA A 140 -5.52 9.31 3.98
C ALA A 140 -5.91 10.80 3.79
N PRO A 141 -5.96 11.62 4.85
CA PRO A 141 -6.37 13.01 4.71
C PRO A 141 -5.36 13.77 3.83
N LYS A 142 -5.87 14.45 2.81
CA LYS A 142 -5.09 15.21 1.81
C LYS A 142 -4.06 14.39 1.02
N ALA A 143 -4.16 13.06 1.03
CA ALA A 143 -3.31 12.20 0.20
C ALA A 143 -3.60 12.39 -1.29
N VAL A 144 -2.63 12.04 -2.14
CA VAL A 144 -2.83 11.97 -3.60
C VAL A 144 -2.99 10.49 -3.95
N LEU A 145 -4.17 10.09 -4.41
CA LEU A 145 -4.56 8.71 -4.65
C LEU A 145 -5.24 8.62 -6.03
N ARG A 146 -4.48 8.87 -7.09
CA ARG A 146 -5.00 9.04 -8.45
C ARG A 146 -4.84 7.79 -9.31
N ASP A 147 -5.76 7.62 -10.25
CA ASP A 147 -5.70 6.55 -11.26
C ASP A 147 -5.49 5.15 -10.65
N LEU A 148 -6.01 4.92 -9.45
CA LEU A 148 -5.87 3.66 -8.73
C LEU A 148 -6.95 2.68 -9.19
N ASP A 149 -6.54 1.43 -9.42
CA ASP A 149 -7.49 0.34 -9.61
C ASP A 149 -7.82 -0.25 -8.22
N LEU A 150 -8.94 0.17 -7.65
CA LEU A 150 -9.47 -0.26 -6.35
C LEU A 150 -10.59 -1.30 -6.49
N SER A 151 -10.70 -1.96 -7.64
CA SER A 151 -11.73 -2.99 -7.85
C SER A 151 -11.68 -4.05 -6.74
N GLY A 152 -12.78 -4.22 -6.01
CA GLY A 152 -12.88 -5.18 -4.90
C GLY A 152 -12.17 -4.77 -3.61
N ALA A 153 -11.54 -3.59 -3.54
CA ALA A 153 -10.86 -3.14 -2.34
C ALA A 153 -11.84 -2.93 -1.17
N GLN A 154 -11.39 -3.25 0.03
CA GLN A 154 -12.13 -3.02 1.28
C GLN A 154 -11.80 -1.60 1.77
N LEU A 155 -12.79 -0.71 1.79
CA LEU A 155 -12.62 0.71 2.12
C LEU A 155 -13.41 1.14 3.36
N GLN A 156 -14.04 0.20 4.07
CA GLN A 156 -14.95 0.49 5.16
C GLN A 156 -14.23 1.31 6.24
N LYS A 157 -14.86 2.40 6.70
CA LYS A 157 -14.30 3.32 7.70
C LYS A 157 -13.06 4.11 7.26
N ALA A 158 -12.68 4.07 5.99
CA ALA A 158 -11.57 4.87 5.49
C ALA A 158 -11.88 6.39 5.54
N ASP A 159 -10.86 7.20 5.82
CA ASP A 159 -10.93 8.65 5.82
C ASP A 159 -10.13 9.23 4.65
N PHE A 160 -10.84 9.73 3.65
CA PHE A 160 -10.31 10.39 2.46
C PHE A 160 -10.52 11.92 2.50
N THR A 161 -10.64 12.52 3.69
CA THR A 161 -10.87 13.96 3.84
C THR A 161 -9.84 14.79 3.06
N GLY A 162 -10.29 15.55 2.06
CA GLY A 162 -9.43 16.38 1.23
C GLY A 162 -8.52 15.62 0.26
N ALA A 163 -8.63 14.29 0.17
CA ALA A 163 -7.79 13.47 -0.71
C ALA A 163 -8.10 13.76 -2.19
N ASP A 164 -7.12 13.52 -3.06
CA ASP A 164 -7.32 13.53 -4.50
C ASP A 164 -7.52 12.12 -5.02
N LEU A 165 -8.76 11.76 -5.34
CA LEU A 165 -9.14 10.42 -5.78
C LEU A 165 -9.36 10.36 -7.30
N ARG A 166 -9.17 11.44 -8.04
CA ARG A 166 -9.51 11.51 -9.48
C ARG A 166 -8.90 10.37 -10.29
N GLY A 167 -9.69 9.80 -11.20
CA GLY A 167 -9.29 8.67 -12.04
C GLY A 167 -9.28 7.30 -11.34
N SER A 168 -9.36 7.25 -10.00
CA SER A 168 -9.41 5.98 -9.26
C SER A 168 -10.77 5.28 -9.40
N ASP A 169 -10.77 3.96 -9.40
CA ASP A 169 -12.01 3.18 -9.35
C ASP A 169 -12.70 3.37 -7.99
N LEU A 170 -13.93 3.87 -7.97
CA LEU A 170 -14.73 4.03 -6.75
C LEU A 170 -15.95 3.10 -6.74
N SER A 171 -16.01 2.11 -7.62
CA SER A 171 -17.18 1.24 -7.83
C SER A 171 -17.59 0.44 -6.58
N THR A 172 -16.65 0.13 -5.69
CA THR A 172 -16.90 -0.58 -4.43
C THR A 172 -16.96 0.33 -3.21
N LEU A 173 -16.77 1.64 -3.40
CA LEU A 173 -16.82 2.60 -2.31
C LEU A 173 -18.26 2.72 -1.80
N ASP A 174 -18.47 2.48 -0.51
CA ASP A 174 -19.72 2.79 0.17
C ASP A 174 -19.62 4.18 0.84
N PRO A 175 -20.28 5.21 0.29
CA PRO A 175 -20.20 6.58 0.80
C PRO A 175 -20.79 6.76 2.20
N LEU A 176 -21.55 5.78 2.71
CA LEU A 176 -22.09 5.80 4.07
C LEU A 176 -21.07 5.33 5.12
N THR A 177 -20.01 4.66 4.70
CA THR A 177 -18.99 4.11 5.61
C THR A 177 -17.65 4.83 5.54
N VAL A 178 -17.41 5.65 4.51
CA VAL A 178 -16.18 6.42 4.34
C VAL A 178 -16.38 7.91 4.65
N THR A 179 -15.29 8.61 4.95
CA THR A 179 -15.30 10.07 5.05
C THR A 179 -14.73 10.69 3.77
N LEU A 180 -15.55 11.45 3.04
CA LEU A 180 -15.18 12.07 1.75
C LEU A 180 -15.16 13.61 1.80
N LYS A 181 -15.19 14.22 2.98
CA LYS A 181 -15.29 15.68 3.11
C LYS A 181 -14.16 16.39 2.36
N GLY A 182 -14.50 17.16 1.34
CA GLY A 182 -13.54 17.90 0.52
C GLY A 182 -12.66 17.03 -0.38
N ALA A 183 -12.93 15.73 -0.50
CA ALA A 183 -12.25 14.86 -1.45
C ALA A 183 -12.51 15.36 -2.88
N ARG A 184 -11.50 15.23 -3.74
CA ARG A 184 -11.56 15.61 -5.16
C ARG A 184 -11.80 14.37 -5.98
N ILE A 185 -12.89 14.38 -6.74
CA ILE A 185 -13.30 13.33 -7.67
C ILE A 185 -13.66 13.95 -9.03
N ASP A 186 -13.69 13.16 -10.09
CA ASP A 186 -14.14 13.58 -11.42
C ASP A 186 -15.65 13.35 -11.62
N LEU A 187 -16.16 13.74 -12.80
CA LEU A 187 -17.59 13.64 -13.13
C LEU A 187 -18.09 12.19 -13.15
N THR A 188 -17.27 11.27 -13.65
CA THR A 188 -17.63 9.85 -13.71
C THR A 188 -17.76 9.26 -12.32
N GLN A 189 -16.80 9.57 -11.45
CA GLN A 189 -16.81 9.19 -10.05
C GLN A 189 -17.98 9.80 -9.28
N ALA A 190 -18.35 11.06 -9.57
CA ALA A 190 -19.50 11.69 -8.94
C ALA A 190 -20.81 10.91 -9.23
N MET A 191 -20.98 10.40 -10.46
CA MET A 191 -22.11 9.53 -10.80
C MET A 191 -22.09 8.24 -9.99
N VAL A 192 -20.93 7.58 -9.88
CA VAL A 192 -20.75 6.35 -9.09
C VAL A 192 -21.16 6.57 -7.63
N VAL A 193 -20.67 7.65 -7.01
CA VAL A 193 -21.00 7.98 -5.62
C VAL A 193 -22.49 8.29 -5.45
N ALA A 194 -23.08 9.06 -6.38
CA ALA A 194 -24.51 9.37 -6.33
C ALA A 194 -25.38 8.10 -6.45
N THR A 195 -25.05 7.19 -7.36
CA THR A 195 -25.73 5.90 -7.48
C THR A 195 -25.53 5.02 -6.25
N ALA A 196 -24.34 5.00 -5.65
CA ALA A 196 -24.06 4.28 -4.41
C ALA A 196 -24.88 4.80 -3.22
N LEU A 197 -25.25 6.10 -3.22
CA LEU A 197 -26.20 6.69 -2.27
C LEU A 197 -27.67 6.32 -2.55
N GLY A 198 -27.95 5.56 -3.62
CA GLY A 198 -29.29 5.16 -4.04
C GLY A 198 -30.00 6.18 -4.93
N LEU A 199 -29.29 7.16 -5.51
CA LEU A 199 -29.89 8.15 -6.42
C LEU A 199 -30.02 7.58 -7.84
N ASP A 200 -31.15 7.88 -8.49
CA ASP A 200 -31.36 7.65 -9.93
C ASP A 200 -30.70 8.79 -10.73
N VAL A 201 -29.51 8.52 -11.29
CA VAL A 201 -28.74 9.51 -12.05
C VAL A 201 -29.15 9.45 -13.53
N ARG A 202 -29.56 10.59 -14.08
CA ARG A 202 -29.98 10.75 -15.49
C ARG A 202 -29.07 11.75 -16.23
N PRO A 203 -28.99 11.66 -17.57
CA PRO A 203 -28.17 12.54 -18.40
C PRO A 203 -28.55 14.02 -18.31
#